data_AF-A0A3D2D5P6-F1
#
_entry.id   AF-A0A3D2D5P6-F1
#
_cell.length_a   1.000
_cell.length_b   1.000
_cell.length_c   1.000
_cell.angle_alpha   90.00
_cell.angle_beta   90.00
_cell.angle_gamma   90.00
#
_symmetry.space_group_name_H-M   'P 1'
#
loop_
_entity.id
_entity.type
_entity.pdbx_description
1 polymer ?
#
loop_
_entity_poly.entity_id
_entity_poly.type
_entity_poly.pdbx_seq_one_letter_code
_entity_poly.pdbx_strand_id
1 'polypeptide(L)'
;MQKEKKKILQHRIIWSIILMLTIIIDFIVIKKYNKDFYPIGTSIAILITIVPLSLFISTLLLSYKTYMYNDKEIIVYAGFYHHYISVSGVKTDEHNTIISYTPITLTCTLSEGARIQATISLTNRIALKINDKLYQEVR
;
A
#
# COMPACT_ATOMS: atom_id res chain seq x y z
N MET A 1 4.94 14.91 -8.14
CA MET A 1 5.16 13.63 -7.42
C MET A 1 4.45 13.48 -6.08
N GLN A 2 4.18 14.55 -5.32
CA GLN A 2 3.36 14.50 -4.09
C GLN A 2 1.95 13.88 -4.24
N LYS A 3 1.48 13.70 -5.48
CA LYS A 3 0.16 13.13 -5.81
C LYS A 3 0.00 11.70 -5.27
N GLU A 4 0.99 10.82 -5.38
CA GLU A 4 0.86 9.44 -4.90
C GLU A 4 0.88 9.33 -3.38
N LYS A 5 1.74 10.10 -2.71
CA LYS A 5 1.73 10.21 -1.24
C LYS A 5 0.36 10.70 -0.74
N LYS A 6 -0.22 11.71 -1.41
CA LYS A 6 -1.59 12.18 -1.13
C LYS A 6 -2.64 11.10 -1.40
N LYS A 7 -2.49 10.35 -2.50
CA LYS A 7 -3.39 9.24 -2.86
C LYS A 7 -3.38 8.16 -1.78
N ILE A 8 -2.21 7.74 -1.28
CA ILE A 8 -2.10 6.78 -0.17
C ILE A 8 -2.85 7.30 1.06
N LEU A 9 -2.65 8.57 1.43
CA LEU A 9 -3.33 9.17 2.56
C LEU A 9 -4.87 9.19 2.38
N GLN A 10 -5.35 9.54 1.18
CA GLN A 10 -6.77 9.51 0.86
C GLN A 10 -7.37 8.11 0.99
N HIS A 11 -6.68 7.07 0.50
CA HIS A 11 -7.14 5.69 0.64
C HIS A 11 -7.25 5.28 2.12
N ARG A 12 -6.25 5.63 2.94
CA ARG A 12 -6.27 5.35 4.38
C ARG A 12 -7.45 6.02 5.09
N ILE A 13 -7.75 7.27 4.74
CA ILE A 13 -8.89 8.02 5.33
C ILE A 13 -10.22 7.39 4.89
N ILE A 14 -10.40 7.13 3.59
CA ILE A 14 -11.64 6.56 3.05
C ILE A 14 -11.93 5.20 3.69
N TRP A 15 -10.96 4.29 3.69
CA TRP A 15 -11.15 2.95 4.26
C TRP A 15 -11.29 2.96 5.77
N SER A 16 -10.68 3.91 6.48
CA SER A 16 -10.91 4.13 7.91
C SER A 16 -12.36 4.56 8.19
N ILE A 17 -12.89 5.50 7.41
CA ILE A 17 -14.29 5.96 7.54
C ILE A 17 -15.27 4.81 7.26
N ILE A 18 -15.05 4.05 6.18
CA ILE A 18 -15.89 2.90 5.82
C ILE A 18 -15.87 1.87 6.96
N LEU A 19 -14.68 1.53 7.48
CA LEU A 19 -14.55 0.60 8.60
C LEU A 19 -15.33 1.07 9.83
N MET A 20 -15.19 2.35 10.21
CA MET A 20 -15.93 2.93 11.33
C MET A 20 -17.45 2.86 11.13
N LEU A 21 -17.95 3.17 9.92
CA LEU A 21 -19.37 3.06 9.60
C LEU A 21 -19.88 1.63 9.72
N THR A 22 -19.11 0.64 9.25
CA THR A 22 -19.49 -0.78 9.34
C THR A 22 -19.59 -1.24 10.80
N ILE A 23 -18.62 -0.87 11.64
CA ILE A 23 -18.64 -1.17 13.08
C ILE A 23 -19.86 -0.54 13.77
N ILE A 24 -20.21 0.70 13.42
CA ILE A 24 -21.39 1.38 13.98
C ILE A 24 -22.68 0.67 13.57
N ILE A 25 -22.81 0.30 12.30
CA ILE A 25 -23.97 -0.45 11.78
C ILE A 25 -24.09 -1.78 12.50
N ASP A 26 -22.99 -2.53 12.63
CA ASP A 26 -22.96 -3.81 13.32
C ASP A 26 -23.42 -3.67 14.78
N PHE A 27 -22.98 -2.62 15.48
CA PHE A 27 -23.41 -2.34 16.84
C PHE A 27 -24.91 -2.05 16.95
N ILE A 28 -25.48 -1.26 16.02
CA ILE A 28 -26.91 -0.95 15.98
C ILE A 28 -27.72 -2.23 15.70
N VAL A 29 -27.25 -3.04 14.76
CA VAL A 29 -27.88 -4.31 14.37
C VAL A 29 -27.91 -5.27 15.56
N ILE A 30 -26.78 -5.47 16.23
CA ILE A 30 -26.66 -6.33 17.41
C ILE A 30 -27.63 -5.90 18.51
N LYS A 31 -27.78 -4.59 18.76
CA LYS A 31 -28.68 -4.07 19.78
C LYS A 31 -30.18 -4.29 19.43
N LYS A 32 -30.52 -4.33 18.15
CA LYS A 32 -31.92 -4.43 17.67
C LYS A 32 -32.44 -5.87 17.62
N TYR A 33 -31.57 -6.87 17.47
CA TYR A 33 -31.99 -8.26 17.35
C TYR A 33 -32.42 -8.88 18.70
N ASN A 34 -33.56 -9.58 18.68
CA ASN A 34 -34.04 -10.38 19.81
C ASN A 34 -33.08 -11.55 20.11
N LYS A 35 -33.10 -12.02 21.37
CA LYS A 35 -32.20 -13.06 21.92
C LYS A 35 -32.09 -14.33 21.04
N ASP A 36 -33.16 -14.70 20.36
CA ASP A 36 -33.23 -15.92 19.54
C ASP A 36 -32.57 -15.78 18.15
N PHE A 37 -32.48 -14.56 17.62
CA PHE A 37 -31.82 -14.27 16.33
C PHE A 37 -30.40 -13.72 16.49
N TYR A 38 -29.97 -13.50 17.74
CA TYR A 38 -28.66 -12.95 18.10
C TYR A 38 -27.45 -13.67 17.45
N PRO A 39 -27.34 -15.02 17.43
CA PRO A 39 -26.16 -15.69 16.89
C PRO A 39 -26.03 -15.59 15.36
N ILE A 40 -27.16 -15.58 14.65
CA ILE A 40 -27.17 -15.46 13.18
C ILE A 40 -26.84 -14.01 12.78
N GLY A 41 -27.49 -13.03 13.42
CA GLY A 41 -27.24 -11.62 13.15
C GLY A 41 -25.80 -11.19 13.43
N THR A 42 -25.21 -11.67 14.53
CA THR A 42 -23.80 -11.41 14.87
C THR A 42 -22.82 -12.02 13.87
N SER A 43 -23.09 -13.25 13.40
CA SER A 43 -22.23 -13.90 12.40
C SER A 43 -22.20 -13.13 11.07
N ILE A 44 -23.36 -12.64 10.62
CA ILE A 44 -23.47 -11.82 9.41
C ILE A 44 -22.75 -10.48 9.59
N ALA A 45 -22.94 -9.82 10.73
CA ALA A 45 -22.26 -8.56 11.04
C ALA A 45 -20.72 -8.71 10.97
N ILE A 46 -20.15 -9.73 11.62
CA ILE A 46 -18.71 -10.00 11.58
C ILE A 46 -18.19 -10.21 10.15
N LEU A 47 -18.93 -10.96 9.33
CA LEU A 47 -18.58 -11.18 7.92
C LEU A 47 -18.61 -9.88 7.10
N ILE A 48 -19.48 -8.93 7.44
CA ILE A 48 -19.53 -7.63 6.80
C ILE A 48 -18.35 -6.76 7.24
N THR A 49 -17.94 -6.81 8.51
CA THR A 49 -16.80 -6.02 9.02
C THR A 49 -15.44 -6.50 8.48
N ILE A 50 -15.28 -7.80 8.24
CA ILE A 50 -13.97 -8.39 7.91
C ILE A 50 -13.42 -7.88 6.57
N VAL A 51 -14.29 -7.64 5.59
CA VAL A 51 -13.89 -7.15 4.27
C VAL A 51 -13.33 -5.72 4.34
N PRO A 52 -14.04 -4.70 4.87
CA PRO A 52 -13.49 -3.38 5.15
C PRO A 52 -12.22 -3.40 6.00
N LEU A 53 -12.15 -4.27 7.01
CA LEU A 53 -10.96 -4.39 7.87
C LEU A 53 -9.74 -4.83 7.05
N SER A 54 -9.88 -5.87 6.22
CA SER A 54 -8.80 -6.37 5.36
C SER A 54 -8.32 -5.31 4.36
N LEU A 55 -9.25 -4.55 3.78
CA LEU A 55 -8.93 -3.46 2.86
C LEU A 55 -8.26 -2.29 3.57
N PHE A 56 -8.73 -1.93 4.76
CA PHE A 56 -8.08 -0.92 5.60
C PHE A 56 -6.65 -1.33 5.96
N ILE A 57 -6.42 -2.56 6.44
CA ILE A 57 -5.07 -3.08 6.72
C ILE A 57 -4.19 -2.99 5.47
N SER A 58 -4.72 -3.36 4.31
CA SER A 58 -3.99 -3.27 3.05
C SER A 58 -3.59 -1.83 2.69
N THR A 59 -4.43 -0.81 3.00
CA THR A 59 -4.04 0.60 2.81
C THR A 59 -2.89 1.07 3.72
N LEU A 60 -2.73 0.45 4.90
CA LEU A 60 -1.64 0.76 5.82
C LEU A 60 -0.30 0.26 5.30
N LEU A 61 -0.32 -0.80 4.47
CA LEU A 61 0.86 -1.39 3.87
C LEU A 61 1.37 -0.62 2.64
N LEU A 62 0.52 0.17 1.97
CA LEU A 62 0.92 0.99 0.83
C LEU A 62 2.12 1.89 1.20
N SER A 63 3.11 1.94 0.32
CA SER A 63 4.36 2.64 0.57
C SER A 63 4.78 3.50 -0.61
N TYR A 64 5.41 4.62 -0.29
CA TYR A 64 5.98 5.57 -1.23
C TYR A 64 7.26 6.08 -0.58
N LYS A 65 8.39 5.96 -1.28
CA LYS A 65 9.69 6.45 -0.81
C LYS A 65 10.39 7.28 -1.88
N THR A 66 11.03 8.36 -1.43
CA THR A 66 11.86 9.22 -2.27
C THR A 66 13.33 9.10 -1.87
N TYR A 67 14.21 8.98 -2.84
CA TYR A 67 15.65 8.91 -2.69
C TYR A 67 16.30 9.96 -3.58
N MET A 68 17.47 10.46 -3.17
CA MET A 68 18.27 11.37 -3.97
C MET A 68 19.61 10.71 -4.31
N TYR A 69 19.97 10.72 -5.59
CA TYR A 69 21.25 10.20 -6.07
C TYR A 69 21.74 11.08 -7.22
N ASN A 70 22.93 11.69 -7.09
CA ASN A 70 23.50 12.61 -8.09
C ASN A 70 22.48 13.65 -8.61
N ASP A 71 21.80 14.35 -7.71
CA ASP A 71 20.74 15.33 -7.99
C ASP A 71 19.51 14.79 -8.75
N LYS A 72 19.43 13.47 -8.95
CA LYS A 72 18.25 12.80 -9.52
C LYS A 72 17.36 12.28 -8.41
N GLU A 73 16.09 12.62 -8.54
CA GLU A 73 15.05 12.13 -7.65
C GLU A 73 14.59 10.75 -8.09
N ILE A 74 14.72 9.76 -7.21
CA ILE A 74 14.28 8.38 -7.43
C ILE A 74 13.08 8.12 -6.52
N ILE A 75 11.96 7.73 -7.12
CA ILE A 75 10.78 7.26 -6.39
C ILE A 75 10.66 5.78 -6.53
N VAL A 76 10.30 5.13 -5.42
CA VAL A 76 9.68 3.81 -5.49
C VAL A 76 8.28 3.89 -4.92
N TYR A 77 7.30 3.42 -5.69
CA TYR A 77 5.90 3.32 -5.29
C TYR A 77 5.48 1.86 -5.19
N ALA A 78 4.87 1.49 -4.07
CA ALA A 78 4.31 0.18 -3.79
C ALA A 78 2.82 0.33 -3.47
N GLY A 79 1.99 0.15 -4.49
CA GLY A 79 0.53 0.32 -4.46
C GLY A 79 -0.25 -0.96 -4.21
N PHE A 80 -1.57 -0.90 -4.45
CA PHE A 80 -2.45 -2.07 -4.46
C PHE A 80 -2.26 -2.96 -5.70
N TYR A 81 -1.98 -2.33 -6.85
CA TYR A 81 -1.85 -2.99 -8.14
C TYR A 81 -0.56 -2.55 -8.82
N HIS A 82 -0.32 -1.23 -8.84
CA HIS A 82 0.84 -0.64 -9.48
C HIS A 82 2.04 -0.60 -8.53
N HIS A 83 3.15 -1.15 -8.99
CA HIS A 83 4.45 -1.03 -8.37
C HIS A 83 5.39 -0.45 -9.41
N TYR A 84 6.07 0.64 -9.13
CA TYR A 84 6.96 1.23 -10.12
C TYR A 84 8.11 1.99 -9.49
N ILE A 85 9.17 2.14 -10.28
CA ILE A 85 10.29 3.04 -10.00
C ILE A 85 10.31 4.16 -11.03
N SER A 86 10.45 5.39 -10.54
CA SER A 86 10.56 6.58 -11.37
C SER A 86 11.86 7.31 -11.07
N VAL A 87 12.52 7.80 -12.11
CA VAL A 87 13.72 8.62 -12.03
C VAL A 87 13.42 9.95 -12.70
N SER A 88 13.61 11.05 -11.97
CA SER A 88 13.37 12.42 -12.45
C SER A 88 11.98 12.60 -13.11
N GLY A 89 10.96 11.96 -12.53
CA GLY A 89 9.57 12.05 -13.00
C GLY A 89 9.20 11.11 -14.16
N VAL A 90 10.15 10.36 -14.73
CA VAL A 90 9.88 9.36 -15.77
C VAL A 90 9.78 7.99 -15.11
N LYS A 91 8.71 7.22 -15.41
CA LYS A 91 8.61 5.81 -14.97
C LYS A 91 9.60 4.97 -15.77
N THR A 92 10.46 4.25 -15.09
CA THR A 92 11.56 3.50 -15.72
C THR A 92 11.34 1.99 -15.68
N ASP A 93 10.57 1.50 -14.70
CA ASP A 93 10.15 0.10 -14.59
C ASP A 93 8.83 0.04 -13.81
N GLU A 94 7.95 -0.89 -14.19
CA GLU A 94 6.61 -1.07 -13.61
C GLU A 94 6.24 -2.55 -13.57
N HIS A 95 5.74 -2.99 -12.41
CA HIS A 95 5.21 -4.33 -12.19
C HIS A 95 3.79 -4.23 -11.64
N ASN A 96 2.84 -4.75 -12.40
CA ASN A 96 1.41 -4.65 -12.10
C ASN A 96 0.89 -5.99 -11.60
N THR A 97 0.52 -6.05 -10.32
CA THR A 97 -0.05 -7.25 -9.71
C THR A 97 -0.91 -6.90 -8.49
N ILE A 98 -2.01 -7.62 -8.30
CA ILE A 98 -2.88 -7.49 -7.12
C ILE A 98 -2.28 -8.23 -5.93
N ILE A 99 -1.63 -9.38 -6.19
CA ILE A 99 -1.05 -10.27 -5.16
C ILE A 99 0.28 -10.80 -5.68
N SER A 100 1.31 -10.76 -4.83
CA SER A 100 2.58 -11.42 -5.10
C SER A 100 3.01 -12.24 -3.89
N TYR A 101 3.41 -13.49 -4.11
CA TYR A 101 3.98 -14.38 -3.09
C TYR A 101 5.51 -14.29 -3.03
N THR A 102 6.11 -13.52 -3.92
CA THR A 102 7.55 -13.24 -3.97
C THR A 102 7.79 -11.74 -3.91
N PRO A 103 8.94 -11.28 -3.38
CA PRO A 103 9.30 -9.86 -3.47
C PRO A 103 9.33 -9.38 -4.93
N ILE A 104 8.75 -8.22 -5.18
CA ILE A 104 8.79 -7.59 -6.50
C ILE A 104 10.13 -6.85 -6.61
N THR A 105 10.88 -7.16 -7.66
CA THR A 105 12.15 -6.49 -7.95
C THR A 105 11.96 -5.59 -9.17
N LEU A 106 12.23 -4.30 -8.99
CA LEU A 106 12.21 -3.30 -10.05
C LEU A 106 13.64 -2.81 -10.28
N THR A 107 14.04 -2.64 -11.53
CA THR A 107 15.41 -2.25 -11.87
C THR A 107 15.45 -1.19 -12.94
N CYS A 108 16.42 -0.29 -12.85
CA CYS A 108 16.76 0.59 -13.96
C CYS A 108 18.24 0.94 -13.94
N THR A 109 18.76 1.32 -15.11
CA THR A 109 20.15 1.77 -15.25
C THR A 109 20.11 3.26 -15.60
N LEU A 110 20.81 4.07 -14.81
CA LEU A 110 20.96 5.49 -15.10
C LEU A 110 21.87 5.70 -16.32
N SER A 111 21.77 6.86 -16.95
CA SER A 111 22.64 7.28 -18.05
C SER A 111 24.14 7.24 -17.72
N GLU A 112 24.49 7.36 -16.44
CA GLU A 112 25.86 7.28 -15.91
C GLU A 112 26.34 5.84 -15.65
N GLY A 113 25.52 4.83 -15.97
CA GLY A 113 25.84 3.41 -15.76
C GLY A 113 25.51 2.86 -14.37
N ALA A 114 25.05 3.70 -13.44
CA ALA A 114 24.65 3.26 -12.11
C ALA A 114 23.39 2.39 -12.17
N ARG A 115 23.46 1.19 -11.58
CA ARG A 115 22.33 0.23 -11.52
C ARG A 115 21.52 0.46 -10.26
N ILE A 116 20.25 0.75 -10.45
CA ILE A 116 19.26 0.90 -9.38
C ILE A 116 18.43 -0.38 -9.30
N GLN A 117 18.25 -0.89 -8.08
CA GLN A 117 17.40 -2.03 -7.79
C GLN A 117 16.52 -1.72 -6.59
N ALA A 118 15.22 -1.63 -6.82
CA ALA A 118 14.22 -1.54 -5.76
C ALA A 118 13.64 -2.93 -5.50
N THR A 119 13.57 -3.31 -4.23
CA THR A 119 12.91 -4.53 -3.77
C THR A 119 11.71 -4.15 -2.91
N ILE A 120 10.54 -4.64 -3.31
CA ILE A 120 9.27 -4.46 -2.61
C ILE A 120 8.89 -5.81 -2.01
N SER A 121 8.86 -5.87 -0.68
CA SER A 121 8.40 -7.06 0.05
C SER A 121 6.90 -7.32 -0.15
N LEU A 122 6.41 -8.49 0.29
CA LEU A 122 4.99 -8.84 0.23
C LEU A 122 4.08 -7.85 1.00
N THR A 123 4.61 -7.19 2.03
CA THR A 123 3.89 -6.18 2.80
C THR A 123 4.22 -4.76 2.32
N ASN A 124 4.58 -4.60 1.05
CA ASN A 124 4.90 -3.34 0.39
C ASN A 124 6.01 -2.49 1.05
N ARG A 125 6.87 -3.10 1.88
CA ARG A 125 8.09 -2.43 2.37
C ARG A 125 9.11 -2.31 1.25
N ILE A 126 9.65 -1.10 1.08
CA ILE A 126 10.59 -0.74 0.03
C ILE A 126 12.03 -0.69 0.58
N ALA A 127 12.93 -1.37 -0.11
CA ALA A 127 14.38 -1.22 0.00
C ALA A 127 14.98 -0.87 -1.36
N LEU A 128 15.93 0.07 -1.40
CA LEU A 128 16.61 0.50 -2.62
C LEU A 128 18.10 0.20 -2.51
N LYS A 129 18.68 -0.41 -3.54
CA LYS A 129 20.12 -0.55 -3.73
C LYS A 129 20.57 0.21 -4.96
N ILE A 130 21.72 0.88 -4.86
CA ILE A 130 22.40 1.53 -5.98
C ILE A 130 23.83 1.00 -6.00
N ASN A 131 24.25 0.36 -7.10
CA ASN A 131 25.56 -0.32 -7.21
C ASN A 131 25.86 -1.19 -5.99
N ASP A 132 24.91 -2.07 -5.64
CA ASP A 132 24.93 -3.01 -4.51
C ASP A 132 24.97 -2.40 -3.10
N LYS A 133 24.96 -1.07 -2.97
CA LYS A 133 24.88 -0.37 -1.67
C LYS A 133 23.43 -0.04 -1.31
N LEU A 134 23.03 -0.36 -0.07
CA LEU A 134 21.72 0.00 0.45
C LEU A 134 21.62 1.52 0.64
N TYR A 135 20.59 2.13 0.06
CA TYR A 135 20.35 3.56 0.13
C TYR A 135 19.21 3.90 1.10
N GLN A 136 19.36 5.03 1.79
CA GLN A 136 18.38 5.53 2.75
C GLN A 136 17.49 6.58 2.10
N GLU A 137 16.23 6.59 2.54
CA GLU A 137 15.21 7.54 2.09
C GLU A 137 15.54 8.95 2.59
N VAL A 138 15.26 9.95 1.74
CA VAL A 138 15.31 11.36 2.14
C VAL A 138 13.98 11.69 2.85
N ARG A 139 14.05 12.02 4.14
CA ARG A 139 12.89 12.35 4.97
C ARG A 139 12.32 13.73 4.67
#